data_AF-R7J068-F1
#
_entry.id   AF-R7J068-F1
#
_cell.length_a   1.000
_cell.length_b   1.000
_cell.length_c   1.000
_cell.angle_alpha   90.00
_cell.angle_beta   90.00
_cell.angle_gamma   90.00
#
_symmetry.space_group_name_H-M   'P 1'
#
loop_
_entity.id
_entity.type
_entity.pdbx_description
1 polymer ?
#
loop_
_entity_poly.entity_id
_entity_poly.type
_entity_poly.pdbx_seq_one_letter_code
_entity_poly.pdbx_strand_id
1 'polypeptide(L)'
;MAKVAPDRFTMFVMPEFVAPDRYIYGVDNEYNGVVIRGECYDRQFMFGKGAGGSPTASSILSDVMARCHDYRYEYKKMGFANRPTFTDDVVLHVYARYNATDVVALLPWRHIDESYRSAEYKYVIGDVALSDLYARRKDLAEASDVFLCNFNRFFTDRDD
;
A
#
# COMPACT_ATOMS: atom_id res chain seq x y z
N MET A 1 -4.79 0.34 -1.86
CA MET A 1 -6.21 0.07 -1.52
C MET A 1 -6.60 -1.26 -2.12
N ALA A 2 -7.31 -2.12 -1.38
CA ALA A 2 -7.82 -3.39 -1.87
C ALA A 2 -9.27 -3.59 -1.41
N LYS A 3 -10.13 -4.15 -2.26
CA LYS A 3 -11.47 -4.61 -1.87
C LYS A 3 -11.34 -6.03 -1.30
N VAL A 4 -11.70 -6.22 -0.04
CA VAL A 4 -11.55 -7.51 0.67
C VAL A 4 -12.86 -8.26 0.83
N ALA A 5 -13.99 -7.55 0.72
CA ALA A 5 -15.33 -8.12 0.67
C ALA A 5 -16.26 -7.20 -0.18
N PRO A 6 -17.49 -7.62 -0.54
CA PRO A 6 -18.43 -6.78 -1.29
C PRO A 6 -18.64 -5.38 -0.70
N ASP A 7 -18.65 -5.30 0.62
CA ASP A 7 -18.95 -4.13 1.45
C ASP A 7 -17.76 -3.67 2.32
N ARG A 8 -16.56 -4.24 2.13
CA ARG A 8 -15.35 -3.86 2.90
C ARG A 8 -14.14 -3.62 2.01
N PHE A 9 -13.36 -2.60 2.36
CA PHE A 9 -12.09 -2.28 1.70
C PHE A 9 -11.01 -1.99 2.74
N THR A 10 -9.76 -2.25 2.38
CA THR A 10 -8.59 -1.89 3.19
C THR A 10 -7.67 -0.93 2.44
N MET A 11 -6.93 -0.11 3.18
CA MET A 11 -5.99 0.85 2.65
C MET A 11 -4.89 1.11 3.67
N PHE A 12 -3.65 1.00 3.24
CA PHE A 12 -2.46 1.29 4.03
C PHE A 12 -1.33 1.72 3.08
N VAL A 13 -0.28 2.29 3.65
CA VAL A 13 0.96 2.65 2.96
C VAL A 13 2.11 2.10 3.81
N MET A 14 2.96 1.29 3.21
CA MET A 14 4.18 0.77 3.83
C MET A 14 5.17 0.35 2.74
N PRO A 15 6.47 0.24 3.05
CA PRO A 15 7.44 -0.38 2.15
C PRO A 15 7.02 -1.80 1.77
N GLU A 16 7.32 -2.21 0.54
CA GLU A 16 6.96 -3.52 0.02
C GLU A 16 8.09 -4.09 -0.85
N PHE A 17 8.33 -5.39 -0.74
CA PHE A 17 9.19 -6.10 -1.68
C PHE A 17 8.47 -6.29 -3.01
N VAL A 18 9.04 -5.70 -4.06
CA VAL A 18 8.52 -5.78 -5.43
C VAL A 18 9.42 -6.70 -6.24
N ALA A 19 8.84 -7.78 -6.78
CA ALA A 19 9.56 -8.70 -7.64
C ALA A 19 9.82 -8.10 -9.05
N PRO A 20 10.91 -8.48 -9.74
CA PRO A 20 11.30 -7.88 -11.03
C PRO A 20 10.29 -8.01 -12.17
N ASP A 21 9.38 -8.98 -12.09
CA ASP A 21 8.32 -9.26 -13.06
C ASP A 21 7.10 -8.33 -12.90
N ARG A 22 7.04 -7.50 -11.84
CA ARG A 22 5.92 -6.60 -11.56
C ARG A 22 6.03 -5.30 -12.36
N TYR A 23 4.92 -4.81 -12.90
CA TYR A 23 4.85 -3.53 -13.65
C TYR A 23 5.46 -2.33 -12.91
N ILE A 24 5.32 -2.29 -11.59
CA ILE A 24 5.81 -1.19 -10.75
C ILE A 24 7.32 -1.27 -10.47
N TYR A 25 7.99 -2.38 -10.83
CA TYR A 25 9.42 -2.57 -10.57
C TYR A 25 10.29 -1.56 -11.32
N GLY A 26 9.91 -1.20 -12.56
CA GLY A 26 10.65 -0.23 -13.38
C GLY A 26 10.29 1.24 -13.13
N VAL A 27 9.55 1.55 -12.05
CA VAL A 27 9.14 2.91 -11.71
C VAL A 27 10.21 3.53 -10.81
N ASP A 28 11.11 4.30 -11.42
CA ASP A 28 12.25 4.92 -10.73
C ASP A 28 12.16 6.45 -10.67
N ASN A 29 12.89 7.03 -9.72
CA ASN A 29 13.08 8.48 -9.55
C ASN A 29 11.77 9.26 -9.36
N GLU A 30 11.51 10.26 -10.20
CA GLU A 30 10.37 11.18 -10.15
C GLU A 30 9.09 10.65 -10.83
N TYR A 31 9.16 9.43 -11.38
CA TYR A 31 8.03 8.78 -12.01
C TYR A 31 7.14 8.12 -10.96
N ASN A 32 5.82 8.21 -11.18
CA ASN A 32 4.82 7.48 -10.43
C ASN A 32 4.17 6.43 -11.33
N GLY A 33 3.83 5.30 -10.73
CA GLY A 33 3.07 4.23 -11.36
C GLY A 33 1.82 3.92 -10.54
N VAL A 34 0.67 3.80 -11.21
CA VAL A 34 -0.59 3.37 -10.58
C VAL A 34 -1.12 2.18 -11.35
N VAL A 35 -1.26 1.05 -10.66
CA VAL A 35 -1.91 -0.15 -11.20
C VAL A 35 -3.34 -0.18 -10.71
N ILE A 36 -4.29 -0.20 -11.65
CA ILE A 36 -5.73 -0.32 -11.36
C ILE A 36 -6.19 -1.69 -11.84
N ARG A 37 -6.89 -2.42 -10.97
CA ARG A 37 -7.47 -3.72 -11.29
C ARG A 37 -8.98 -3.71 -11.10
N GLY A 38 -9.67 -4.22 -12.11
CA GLY A 38 -11.11 -4.39 -12.13
C GLY A 38 -11.53 -5.83 -12.07
N GLU A 39 -12.77 -6.05 -11.66
CA GLU A 39 -13.41 -7.37 -11.79
C GLU A 39 -13.79 -7.68 -13.24
N CYS A 40 -14.17 -6.64 -14.00
CA CYS A 40 -14.63 -6.78 -15.40
C CYS A 40 -13.72 -6.07 -16.42
N TYR A 41 -12.49 -5.72 -16.04
CA TYR A 41 -11.51 -5.11 -16.95
C TYR A 41 -10.10 -5.57 -16.60
N ASP A 42 -9.25 -5.70 -17.63
CA ASP A 42 -7.85 -6.06 -17.49
C ASP A 42 -7.07 -5.02 -16.66
N ARG A 43 -5.91 -5.44 -16.16
CA ARG A 43 -4.98 -4.56 -15.44
C ARG A 43 -4.67 -3.32 -16.29
N GLN A 44 -4.85 -2.14 -15.72
CA GLN A 44 -4.41 -0.88 -16.31
C GLN A 44 -3.21 -0.35 -15.54
N PHE A 45 -2.14 -0.03 -16.24
CA PHE A 45 -0.97 0.62 -15.67
C PHE A 45 -0.88 2.06 -16.19
N MET A 46 -0.99 3.01 -15.27
CA MET A 46 -0.81 4.43 -15.55
C MET A 46 0.58 4.84 -15.06
N PHE A 47 1.40 5.37 -15.96
CA PHE A 47 2.78 5.76 -15.69
C PHE A 47 3.04 7.19 -16.16
N GLY A 48 3.74 7.98 -15.35
CA GLY A 48 4.10 9.35 -15.72
C GLY A 48 4.85 10.08 -14.62
N LYS A 49 5.31 11.30 -14.91
CA LYS A 49 5.97 12.15 -13.92
C LYS A 49 4.96 12.57 -12.86
N GLY A 50 5.22 12.17 -11.61
CA GLY A 50 4.32 12.36 -10.49
C GLY A 50 4.45 13.70 -9.78
N ALA A 51 5.61 14.35 -9.94
CA ALA A 51 5.95 15.61 -9.32
C ALA A 51 6.79 16.47 -10.26
N GLY A 52 6.73 17.79 -10.06
CA GLY A 52 7.44 18.80 -10.86
C GLY A 52 6.51 19.93 -11.30
N GLY A 53 7.08 21.12 -11.52
CA GLY A 53 6.29 22.31 -11.89
C GLY A 53 5.44 22.10 -13.14
N SER A 54 6.01 21.53 -14.21
CA SER A 54 5.30 21.34 -15.48
C SER A 54 4.23 20.22 -15.45
N PRO A 55 4.49 19.01 -14.91
CA PRO A 55 3.46 17.97 -14.78
C PRO A 55 2.25 18.42 -13.95
N THR A 56 2.49 19.10 -12.82
CA THR A 56 1.41 19.62 -11.97
C THR A 56 0.67 20.76 -12.64
N ALA A 57 1.37 21.71 -13.29
CA ALA A 57 0.73 22.80 -14.02
C ALA A 57 -0.13 22.31 -15.20
N SER A 58 0.29 21.27 -15.90
CA SER A 58 -0.49 20.64 -16.97
C SER A 58 -1.82 20.07 -16.45
N SER A 59 -1.78 19.39 -15.30
CA SER A 59 -2.99 18.84 -14.66
C SER A 59 -3.98 19.95 -14.28
N ILE A 60 -3.48 21.04 -13.69
CA ILE A 60 -4.28 22.22 -13.35
C ILE A 60 -4.88 22.86 -14.61
N LEU A 61 -4.06 23.10 -15.64
CA LEU A 61 -4.52 23.71 -16.88
C LEU A 61 -5.60 22.84 -17.56
N SER A 62 -5.45 21.52 -17.54
CA SER A 62 -6.46 20.61 -18.08
C SER A 62 -7.80 20.74 -17.36
N ASP A 63 -7.79 20.83 -16.03
CA ASP A 63 -9.01 21.03 -15.24
C ASP A 63 -9.67 22.38 -15.54
N VAL A 64 -8.86 23.45 -15.65
CA VAL A 64 -9.36 24.80 -16.01
C VAL A 64 -9.98 24.78 -17.41
N MET A 65 -9.30 24.18 -18.39
CA MET A 65 -9.81 24.09 -19.77
C MET A 65 -11.09 23.26 -19.84
N ALA A 66 -11.15 22.11 -19.17
CA ALA A 66 -12.36 21.31 -19.08
C ALA A 66 -13.52 22.15 -18.52
N ARG A 67 -13.26 22.94 -17.46
CA ARG A 67 -14.27 23.80 -16.85
C ARG A 67 -14.73 24.94 -17.77
N CYS A 68 -13.85 25.50 -18.60
CA CYS A 68 -14.18 26.49 -19.63
C CYS A 68 -15.06 25.91 -20.74
N HIS A 69 -14.99 24.59 -20.97
CA HIS A 69 -15.87 23.86 -21.88
C HIS A 69 -17.07 23.23 -21.16
N ASP A 70 -17.51 23.85 -20.06
CA ASP A 70 -18.66 23.44 -19.24
C ASP A 70 -18.63 21.99 -18.72
N TYR A 71 -17.46 21.35 -18.68
CA TYR A 71 -17.31 20.06 -18.03
C TYR A 71 -17.55 20.19 -16.52
N ARG A 72 -18.32 19.26 -15.97
CA ARG A 72 -18.57 19.12 -14.54
C ARG A 72 -18.32 17.69 -14.15
N TYR A 73 -17.53 17.49 -13.09
CA TYR A 73 -17.30 16.17 -12.53
C TYR A 73 -18.63 15.53 -12.11
N GLU A 74 -18.94 14.37 -12.67
CA GLU A 74 -20.11 13.58 -12.29
C GLU A 74 -19.79 12.76 -11.05
N TYR A 75 -20.39 13.12 -9.91
CA TYR A 75 -20.25 12.37 -8.67
C TYR A 75 -21.18 11.15 -8.61
N LYS A 76 -21.12 10.26 -9.61
CA LYS A 76 -22.03 9.11 -9.77
C LYS A 76 -22.12 8.21 -8.54
N LYS A 77 -21.04 8.16 -7.73
CA LYS A 77 -20.94 7.32 -6.54
C LYS A 77 -21.37 8.02 -5.24
N MET A 78 -21.70 9.32 -5.24
CA MET A 78 -22.21 9.99 -4.03
C MET A 78 -23.61 9.51 -3.64
N GLY A 79 -24.44 9.13 -4.60
CA GLY A 79 -25.79 8.59 -4.36
C GLY A 79 -25.86 7.08 -4.08
N PHE A 80 -24.72 6.39 -4.03
CA PHE A 80 -24.70 4.94 -3.78
C PHE A 80 -25.08 4.66 -2.31
N ALA A 81 -26.16 3.90 -2.09
CA ALA A 81 -26.64 3.55 -0.76
C ALA A 81 -25.69 2.57 -0.03
N ASN A 82 -25.11 1.62 -0.77
CA ASN A 82 -24.23 0.59 -0.23
C ASN A 82 -22.76 0.99 -0.41
N ARG A 83 -22.29 1.93 0.42
CA ARG A 83 -20.88 2.34 0.43
C ARG A 83 -20.07 1.29 1.18
N PRO A 84 -18.96 0.79 0.62
CA PRO A 84 -18.10 -0.13 1.34
C PRO A 84 -17.45 0.59 2.51
N THR A 85 -17.23 -0.14 3.60
CA THR A 85 -16.67 0.37 4.85
C THR A 85 -15.19 0.02 4.93
N PHE A 86 -14.39 0.90 5.53
CA PHE A 86 -12.99 0.61 5.79
C PHE A 86 -12.85 -0.56 6.77
N THR A 87 -11.81 -1.38 6.57
CA THR A 87 -11.40 -2.42 7.50
C THR A 87 -9.88 -2.53 7.61
N ASP A 88 -9.41 -2.69 8.84
CA ASP A 88 -8.05 -3.05 9.23
C ASP A 88 -7.93 -4.52 9.69
N ASP A 89 -9.03 -5.27 9.67
CA ASP A 89 -9.07 -6.71 9.88
C ASP A 89 -8.55 -7.46 8.63
N VAL A 90 -7.26 -7.29 8.38
CA VAL A 90 -6.49 -7.99 7.34
C VAL A 90 -5.15 -8.42 7.92
N VAL A 91 -4.65 -9.55 7.44
CA VAL A 91 -3.32 -10.06 7.82
C VAL A 91 -2.31 -9.62 6.78
N LEU A 92 -1.20 -9.07 7.24
CA LEU A 92 -0.05 -8.75 6.42
C LEU A 92 1.07 -9.72 6.73
N HIS A 93 1.81 -10.08 5.67
CA HIS A 93 3.05 -10.83 5.81
C HIS A 93 4.22 -9.87 5.77
N VAL A 94 4.96 -9.77 6.87
CA VAL A 94 5.88 -8.66 7.10
C VAL A 94 7.28 -9.18 7.43
N TYR A 95 8.27 -8.58 6.77
CA TYR A 95 9.66 -8.58 7.20
C TYR A 95 9.87 -7.42 8.18
N ALA A 96 10.33 -7.75 9.39
CA ALA A 96 10.71 -6.77 10.39
C ALA A 96 12.18 -6.94 10.74
N ARG A 97 13.02 -5.97 10.36
CA ARG A 97 14.42 -5.87 10.77
C ARG A 97 14.54 -4.92 11.95
N TYR A 98 15.35 -5.27 12.93
CA TYR A 98 15.57 -4.50 14.14
C TYR A 98 16.95 -4.76 14.75
N ASN A 99 17.37 -3.95 15.73
CA ASN A 99 18.62 -4.19 16.45
C ASN A 99 18.38 -4.28 17.97
N ALA A 100 18.03 -3.15 18.59
CA ALA A 100 17.79 -3.03 20.03
C ALA A 100 16.31 -3.19 20.39
N THR A 101 15.40 -2.68 19.56
CA THR A 101 13.96 -2.74 19.81
C THR A 101 13.45 -4.18 19.68
N ASP A 102 12.83 -4.72 20.72
CA ASP A 102 12.27 -6.08 20.67
C ASP A 102 10.92 -6.09 19.94
N VAL A 103 10.97 -6.13 18.61
CA VAL A 103 9.78 -6.16 17.75
C VAL A 103 8.98 -7.45 17.92
N VAL A 104 9.63 -8.54 18.34
CA VAL A 104 8.96 -9.82 18.58
C VAL A 104 8.02 -9.73 19.78
N ALA A 105 8.44 -9.02 20.83
CA ALA A 105 7.59 -8.75 21.98
C ALA A 105 6.59 -7.61 21.74
N LEU A 106 6.95 -6.62 20.91
CA LEU A 106 6.12 -5.45 20.64
C LEU A 106 4.83 -5.77 19.87
N LEU A 107 4.94 -6.67 18.89
CA LEU A 107 3.85 -7.01 17.97
C LEU A 107 3.26 -8.39 18.30
N PRO A 108 1.92 -8.54 18.28
CA PRO A 108 1.27 -9.83 18.39
C PRO A 108 1.35 -10.60 17.07
N TRP A 109 2.45 -11.34 16.88
CA TRP A 109 2.63 -12.20 15.71
C TRP A 109 1.61 -13.34 15.72
N ARG A 110 0.85 -13.47 14.63
CA ARG A 110 -0.07 -14.61 14.42
C ARG A 110 0.71 -15.86 14.04
N HIS A 111 1.75 -15.67 13.24
CA HIS A 111 2.66 -16.72 12.80
C HIS A 111 4.04 -16.13 12.56
N ILE A 112 5.10 -16.92 12.80
CA ILE A 112 6.49 -16.56 12.49
C ILE A 112 7.05 -17.67 11.62
N ASP A 113 7.44 -17.30 10.41
CA ASP A 113 7.99 -18.20 9.39
C ASP A 113 9.49 -18.36 9.64
N GLU A 114 10.17 -17.25 9.88
CA GLU A 114 11.62 -17.19 10.04
C GLU A 114 12.01 -16.17 11.10
N SER A 115 13.05 -16.48 11.88
CA SER A 115 13.69 -15.52 12.75
C SER A 115 15.20 -15.70 12.74
N TYR A 116 15.92 -14.58 12.74
CA TYR A 116 17.36 -14.56 12.72
C TYR A 116 17.89 -13.57 13.75
N ARG A 117 19.01 -13.93 14.39
CA ARG A 117 19.66 -13.10 15.39
C ARG A 117 21.17 -13.09 15.17
N SER A 118 21.74 -11.89 15.09
CA SER A 118 23.18 -11.66 15.08
C SER A 118 23.56 -10.51 16.02
N ALA A 119 24.87 -10.23 16.11
CA ALA A 119 25.39 -9.10 16.89
C ALA A 119 25.04 -7.74 16.26
N GLU A 120 24.90 -7.66 14.94
CA GLU A 120 24.69 -6.39 14.22
C GLU A 120 23.22 -6.11 13.91
N TYR A 121 22.45 -7.15 13.58
CA TYR A 121 21.02 -7.03 13.28
C TYR A 121 20.26 -8.31 13.60
N LYS A 122 18.96 -8.14 13.76
CA LYS A 122 17.98 -9.21 13.93
C LYS A 122 16.87 -8.98 12.92
N TYR A 123 16.21 -10.06 12.51
CA TYR A 123 14.97 -9.92 11.77
C TYR A 123 14.00 -11.04 12.10
N VAL A 124 12.74 -10.79 11.81
CA VAL A 124 11.65 -11.77 11.89
C VAL A 124 10.77 -11.58 10.65
N ILE A 125 10.33 -12.69 10.08
CA ILE A 125 9.37 -12.74 8.98
C ILE A 125 8.16 -13.51 9.47
N GLY A 126 6.96 -12.95 9.27
CA GLY A 126 5.75 -13.58 9.74
C GLY A 126 4.49 -12.75 9.51
N ASP A 127 3.40 -13.24 10.07
CA ASP A 127 2.06 -12.68 9.88
C ASP A 127 1.64 -11.81 11.06
N VAL A 128 1.20 -10.59 10.77
CA VAL A 128 0.71 -9.61 11.76
C VAL A 128 -0.60 -8.98 11.25
N ALA A 129 -1.54 -8.70 12.15
CA ALA A 129 -2.75 -7.98 11.76
C ALA A 129 -2.46 -6.51 11.49
N LEU A 130 -3.10 -5.94 10.46
CA LEU A 130 -2.98 -4.49 10.20
C LEU A 130 -3.51 -3.65 11.36
N SER A 131 -4.57 -4.10 12.05
CA SER A 131 -5.08 -3.48 13.28
C SER A 131 -3.99 -3.36 14.38
N ASP A 132 -3.14 -4.37 14.52
CA ASP A 132 -2.09 -4.41 15.55
C ASP A 132 -0.93 -3.47 15.20
N LEU A 133 -0.58 -3.38 13.91
CA LEU A 133 0.37 -2.38 13.42
C LEU A 133 -0.15 -0.95 13.67
N TYR A 134 -1.46 -0.70 13.46
CA TYR A 134 -2.05 0.59 13.77
C TYR A 134 -2.06 0.90 15.27
N ALA A 135 -2.30 -0.11 16.11
CA ALA A 135 -2.28 0.04 17.56
C ALA A 135 -0.88 0.37 18.10
N ARG A 136 0.18 -0.16 17.47
CA ARG A 136 1.59 0.07 17.84
C ARG A 136 2.29 1.12 16.99
N ARG A 137 1.56 1.87 16.15
CA ARG A 137 2.15 2.82 15.19
C ARG A 137 3.06 3.86 15.82
N LYS A 138 2.77 4.28 17.06
CA LYS A 138 3.57 5.29 17.78
C LYS A 138 4.90 4.68 18.21
N ASP A 139 4.83 3.52 18.87
CA ASP A 139 6.01 2.77 19.31
C ASP A 139 6.93 2.44 18.12
N LEU A 140 6.35 2.01 17.00
CA LEU A 140 7.07 1.72 15.76
C LEU A 140 7.66 2.97 15.10
N ALA A 141 7.00 4.13 15.19
CA ALA A 141 7.50 5.38 14.64
C ALA A 141 8.64 5.99 15.48
N GLU A 142 8.65 5.73 16.78
CA GLU A 142 9.71 6.16 17.71
C GLU A 142 10.94 5.23 17.65
N ALA A 143 10.75 3.97 17.25
CA ALA A 143 11.80 2.98 17.08
C ALA A 143 12.60 3.20 15.78
N SER A 144 13.63 4.04 15.85
CA SER A 144 14.48 4.39 14.69
C SER A 144 15.33 3.24 14.13
N ASP A 145 15.49 2.14 14.88
CA ASP A 145 16.23 0.96 14.47
C ASP A 145 15.34 -0.11 13.80
N VAL A 146 14.04 0.13 13.70
CA VAL A 146 13.07 -0.82 13.14
C VAL A 146 12.75 -0.47 11.68
N PHE A 147 12.83 -1.48 10.82
CA PHE A 147 12.39 -1.40 9.43
C PHE A 147 11.35 -2.48 9.16
N LEU A 148 10.17 -2.06 8.71
CA LEU A 148 9.06 -2.95 8.32
C LEU A 148 8.87 -2.92 6.81
N CYS A 149 8.74 -4.08 6.20
CA CYS A 149 8.48 -4.25 4.77
C CYS A 149 7.45 -5.36 4.54
N ASN A 150 6.48 -5.10 3.68
CA ASN A 150 5.44 -6.05 3.31
C ASN A 150 5.93 -7.02 2.25
N PHE A 151 5.47 -8.26 2.33
CA PHE A 151 5.39 -9.16 1.18
C PHE A 151 3.98 -9.10 0.63
N ASN A 152 3.83 -8.67 -0.63
CA ASN A 152 2.50 -8.58 -1.23
C ASN A 152 1.89 -9.97 -1.42
N ARG A 153 0.90 -10.28 -0.58
CA ARG A 153 0.02 -11.44 -0.74
C ARG A 153 -1.34 -11.06 -1.31
N PHE A 154 -1.61 -9.77 -1.51
CA PHE A 154 -2.85 -9.34 -2.14
C PHE A 154 -2.74 -9.58 -3.65
N PHE A 155 -3.75 -10.24 -4.22
CA PHE A 155 -3.90 -10.47 -5.65
C PHE A 155 -2.94 -11.49 -6.29
N THR A 156 -2.14 -12.21 -5.50
CA THR A 156 -1.19 -13.23 -6.00
C THR A 156 -1.92 -14.38 -6.73
N ASP A 157 -3.13 -14.75 -6.29
CA ASP A 157 -3.94 -15.81 -6.90
C ASP A 157 -4.62 -15.43 -8.23
N ARG A 158 -4.37 -14.21 -8.74
CA ARG A 158 -5.02 -13.67 -9.95
C ARG A 158 -4.01 -13.10 -10.95
N ASP A 159 -2.75 -13.52 -10.83
CA ASP A 159 -1.67 -13.11 -11.72
C ASP A 159 -1.33 -14.17 -12.78
N ASP A 160 -1.95 -15.36 -12.73
CA ASP A 160 -1.95 -16.41 -13.76
C ASP A 160 -2.97 -16.15 -14.88
#